data_AF-A0A5J5CV99-F1
#
_entry.id   AF-A0A5J5CV99-F1
#
_cell.length_a   1.000
_cell.length_b   1.000
_cell.length_c   1.000
_cell.angle_alpha   90.00
_cell.angle_beta   90.00
_cell.angle_gamma   90.00
#
_symmetry.space_group_name_H-M   'P 1'
#
loop_
_entity.id
_entity.type
_entity.pdbx_description
1 polymer ?
#
loop_
_entity_poly.entity_id
_entity_poly.type
_entity_poly.pdbx_seq_one_letter_code
_entity_poly.pdbx_strand_id
1 'polypeptide(L)'
;GAKHGIINSGYRAIDSLSIEKGYRHWHADLRPDDTPLESGLGFTCKLKSLIPFQGRDRLEKQKEEGLRRRIVCFTIDEKVPFSVRGPFRRHSVVPRA
;
A
#
# COMPACT_ATOMS: atom_id res chain seq x y z
N GLY A 1 24.08 14.34 16.16
CA GLY A 1 23.91 13.45 15.00
C GLY A 1 25.21 12.85 14.51
N ALA A 2 26.27 13.65 14.33
CA ALA A 2 27.54 13.18 13.74
C ALA A 2 28.15 11.95 14.43
N LYS A 3 28.15 11.90 15.77
CA LYS A 3 28.59 10.72 16.56
C LYS A 3 27.79 9.43 16.32
N HIS A 4 26.62 9.52 15.68
CA HIS A 4 25.75 8.40 15.32
C HIS A 4 25.69 8.18 13.79
N GLY A 5 26.57 8.83 13.01
CA GLY A 5 26.63 8.65 11.56
C GLY A 5 25.47 9.29 10.79
N ILE A 6 24.89 10.39 11.29
CA ILE A 6 23.82 11.08 10.56
C ILE A 6 24.35 11.60 9.21
N ILE A 7 23.60 11.34 8.14
CA ILE A 7 23.89 11.82 6.79
C ILE A 7 22.62 12.34 6.12
N ASN A 8 22.81 13.17 5.10
CA ASN A 8 21.70 13.64 4.27
C ASN A 8 21.16 12.48 3.42
N SER A 9 19.84 12.48 3.21
CA SER A 9 19.16 11.49 2.37
C SER A 9 18.17 12.20 1.46
N GLY A 10 18.12 11.76 0.20
CA GLY A 10 17.22 12.31 -0.81
C GLY A 10 15.84 11.65 -0.81
N TYR A 11 14.93 12.22 -1.60
CA TYR A 11 13.54 11.76 -1.69
C TYR A 11 13.42 10.30 -2.16
N ARG A 12 14.26 9.86 -3.10
CA ARG A 12 14.27 8.46 -3.59
C ARG A 12 14.57 7.42 -2.50
N ALA A 13 15.38 7.78 -1.50
CA ALA A 13 15.64 6.90 -0.38
C ALA A 13 14.41 6.81 0.54
N ILE A 14 13.67 7.91 0.73
CA ILE A 14 12.40 7.92 1.46
C ILE A 14 11.36 7.05 0.74
N ASP A 15 11.26 7.16 -0.58
CA ASP A 15 10.37 6.33 -1.39
C ASP A 15 10.70 4.84 -1.24
N SER A 16 11.99 4.47 -1.33
CA SER A 16 12.48 3.09 -1.15
C SER A 16 12.15 2.55 0.24
N LEU A 17 12.42 3.31 1.30
CA LEU A 17 12.11 2.89 2.67
C LEU A 17 10.60 2.78 2.92
N SER A 18 9.82 3.68 2.31
CA SER A 18 8.35 3.68 2.43
C SER A 18 7.74 2.43 1.79
N ILE A 19 8.18 2.06 0.58
CA ILE A 19 7.70 0.84 -0.08
C ILE A 19 8.14 -0.43 0.66
N GLU A 20 9.38 -0.48 1.17
CA GLU A 20 9.86 -1.60 1.98
C GLU A 20 9.05 -1.77 3.27
N LYS A 21 8.64 -0.66 3.89
CA LYS A 21 7.78 -0.69 5.08
C LYS A 21 6.31 -1.03 4.75
N GLY A 22 5.93 -0.96 3.47
CA GLY A 22 4.56 -1.15 3.01
C GLY A 22 3.66 0.07 3.23
N TYR A 23 4.23 1.26 3.33
CA TYR A 23 3.48 2.52 3.36
C TYR A 23 2.93 2.85 1.98
N ARG A 24 1.75 3.46 1.97
CA ARG A 24 1.01 3.77 0.74
C ARG A 24 1.20 5.24 0.41
N HIS A 25 1.65 5.53 -0.81
CA HIS A 25 1.70 6.87 -1.34
C HIS A 25 0.37 7.25 -1.99
N TRP A 26 -0.15 8.40 -1.59
CA TRP A 26 -1.29 9.01 -2.25
C TRP A 26 -0.92 9.37 -3.70
N HIS A 27 -1.80 9.09 -4.67
CA HIS A 27 -1.59 9.22 -6.12
C HIS A 27 -0.62 8.24 -6.80
N ALA A 28 0.18 7.47 -6.06
CA ALA A 28 0.99 6.38 -6.62
C ALA A 28 0.34 5.02 -6.41
N ASP A 29 -0.05 4.73 -5.16
CA ASP A 29 -0.66 3.45 -4.78
C ASP A 29 -2.17 3.56 -4.61
N LEU A 30 -2.63 4.72 -4.09
CA LEU A 30 -4.03 4.97 -3.76
C LEU A 30 -4.68 5.88 -4.78
N ARG A 31 -5.87 5.49 -5.23
CA ARG A 31 -6.79 6.31 -6.03
C ARG A 31 -8.08 6.57 -5.26
N PRO A 32 -8.89 7.58 -5.67
CA PRO A 32 -10.17 7.86 -5.04
C PRO A 32 -11.19 6.71 -5.08
N ASP A 33 -11.01 5.74 -5.99
CA ASP A 33 -11.86 4.55 -6.10
C ASP A 33 -11.43 3.38 -5.22
N ASP A 34 -10.24 3.45 -4.59
CA ASP A 34 -9.73 2.40 -3.72
C ASP A 34 -10.24 2.60 -2.29
N THR A 35 -10.86 1.57 -1.73
CA THR A 35 -11.34 1.63 -0.34
C THR A 35 -10.21 1.38 0.67
N PRO A 36 -10.33 1.88 1.91
CA PRO A 36 -9.39 1.56 2.98
C PRO A 36 -9.19 0.05 3.21
N LEU A 37 -10.23 -0.77 3.01
CA LEU A 37 -10.12 -2.21 3.15
C LEU A 37 -9.31 -2.84 2.00
N GLU A 38 -9.59 -2.47 0.75
CA GLU A 38 -8.82 -2.93 -0.42
C GLU A 38 -7.35 -2.51 -0.35
N SER A 39 -7.08 -1.36 0.27
CA SER A 39 -5.73 -0.77 0.39
C SER A 39 -4.93 -1.28 1.59
N GLY A 40 -5.47 -2.24 2.36
CA GLY A 40 -4.82 -2.73 3.59
C GLY A 40 -4.69 -1.66 4.69
N LEU A 41 -5.54 -0.63 4.64
CA LEU A 41 -5.61 0.49 5.58
C LEU A 41 -6.80 0.38 6.54
N GLY A 42 -7.52 -0.74 6.55
CA GLY A 42 -8.68 -0.95 7.43
C GLY A 42 -8.40 -0.74 8.93
N PHE A 43 -7.14 -0.82 9.36
CA PHE A 43 -6.73 -0.55 10.74
C PHE A 43 -6.89 0.92 11.15
N THR A 44 -6.95 1.86 10.20
CA THR A 44 -7.17 3.29 10.47
C THR A 44 -8.66 3.63 10.65
N CYS A 45 -9.57 2.75 10.19
CA CYS A 45 -11.01 2.93 10.29
C CYS A 45 -11.53 2.43 11.64
N LYS A 46 -12.27 3.28 12.38
CA LYS A 46 -12.83 2.95 13.71
C LYS A 46 -14.08 2.06 13.63
N LEU A 47 -14.02 0.94 12.92
CA LEU A 47 -15.13 0.00 12.74
C LEU A 47 -15.55 -0.73 14.03
N LYS A 48 -14.67 -0.77 15.05
CA LYS A 48 -14.98 -1.38 16.36
C LYS A 48 -15.72 -0.42 17.30
N SER A 49 -15.72 0.87 17.00
CA SER A 49 -16.39 1.90 17.79
C SER A 49 -17.74 2.23 17.17
N LEU A 50 -18.66 2.82 17.92
CA LEU A 50 -19.94 3.33 17.39
C LEU A 50 -19.84 4.78 16.85
N ILE A 51 -18.65 5.37 16.83
CA ILE A 51 -18.46 6.74 16.31
C ILE A 51 -18.80 6.78 14.81
N PRO A 52 -19.76 7.61 14.37
CA PRO A 52 -20.11 7.73 12.96
C PRO A 52 -18.99 8.46 12.20
N PHE A 53 -18.75 8.03 10.96
CA PHE A 53 -17.87 8.71 10.02
C PHE A 53 -18.33 8.47 8.58
N GLN A 54 -17.93 9.34 7.66
CA GLN A 54 -18.35 9.26 6.27
C GLN A 54 -17.86 7.96 5.61
N GLY A 55 -18.79 7.22 4.99
CA GLY A 55 -18.48 5.96 4.31
C GLY A 55 -18.42 4.72 5.21
N ARG A 56 -18.74 4.84 6.50
CA ARG A 56 -18.78 3.72 7.45
C ARG A 56 -19.66 2.57 6.97
N ASP A 57 -20.92 2.84 6.66
CA ASP A 57 -21.90 1.81 6.27
C ASP A 57 -21.42 1.02 5.04
N ARG A 58 -20.76 1.70 4.11
CA ARG A 58 -20.18 1.08 2.92
C ARG A 58 -19.01 0.16 3.27
N LEU A 59 -18.16 0.54 4.22
CA LEU A 59 -17.04 -0.30 4.67
C LEU A 59 -17.51 -1.51 5.49
N GLU A 60 -18.53 -1.36 6.32
CA GLU A 60 -19.12 -2.46 7.08
C GLU A 60 -19.69 -3.51 6.12
N LYS A 61 -20.51 -3.07 5.15
CA LYS A 61 -21.04 -3.93 4.10
C LYS A 61 -19.95 -4.60 3.27
N GLN A 62 -18.92 -3.86 2.86
CA GLN A 62 -17.80 -4.41 2.09
C GLN A 62 -17.02 -5.47 2.89
N LYS A 63 -16.91 -5.31 4.22
CA LYS A 63 -16.26 -6.29 5.08
C LYS A 63 -17.05 -7.59 5.18
N GLU A 64 -18.38 -7.52 5.18
CA GLU A 64 -19.27 -8.68 5.19
C GLU A 64 -19.29 -9.41 3.85
N GLU A 65 -19.36 -8.67 2.74
CA GLU A 65 -19.38 -9.24 1.38
C GLU A 65 -18.02 -9.79 0.94
N GLY A 66 -16.93 -9.35 1.56
CA GLY A 66 -15.56 -9.70 1.20
C GLY A 66 -14.98 -8.83 0.09
N LEU A 67 -13.65 -8.83 -0.02
CA LEU A 67 -12.91 -7.98 -0.96
C LEU A 67 -12.76 -8.66 -2.32
N ARG A 68 -13.11 -7.95 -3.40
CA ARG A 68 -12.92 -8.41 -4.79
C ARG A 68 -11.53 -8.13 -5.35
N ARG A 69 -10.85 -7.12 -4.81
CA ARG A 69 -9.50 -6.70 -5.17
C ARG A 69 -8.75 -6.28 -3.91
N ARG A 70 -7.42 -6.30 -3.96
CA ARG A 70 -6.55 -5.79 -2.90
C ARG A 70 -5.24 -5.29 -3.48
N ILE A 71 -4.66 -4.29 -2.85
CA ILE A 71 -3.28 -3.86 -3.16
C ILE A 71 -2.32 -4.91 -2.59
N VAL A 72 -1.37 -5.35 -3.40
CA VAL A 72 -0.32 -6.30 -3.02
C VAL A 72 1.03 -5.79 -3.46
N CYS A 73 2.07 -6.17 -2.71
CA CYS A 73 3.45 -5.90 -3.11
C CYS A 73 3.95 -7.07 -3.95
N PHE A 74 4.74 -6.76 -4.98
CA PHE A 74 5.33 -7.76 -5.86
C PHE A 74 6.85 -7.70 -5.79
N THR A 75 7.48 -8.85 -5.94
CA THR A 75 8.93 -8.98 -6.11
C THR A 75 9.23 -9.73 -7.40
N ILE A 76 10.37 -9.41 -7.99
CA ILE A 76 10.93 -10.13 -9.14
C ILE A 76 12.29 -10.71 -8.73
N ASP A 77 12.66 -11.83 -9.33
CA ASP A 77 13.95 -12.48 -9.05
C ASP A 77 15.11 -11.76 -9.75
N GLU A 78 14.83 -11.08 -10.86
CA GLU A 78 15.86 -10.33 -11.58
C GLU A 78 16.27 -9.06 -10.83
N LYS A 79 17.59 -8.82 -10.72
CA LYS A 79 18.14 -7.61 -10.11
C LYS A 79 18.12 -6.42 -11.08
N VAL A 80 16.94 -6.09 -11.59
CA VAL A 80 16.72 -4.97 -12.50
C VAL A 80 15.72 -3.97 -11.93
N PRO A 81 15.85 -2.67 -12.22
CA PRO A 81 14.84 -1.69 -11.83
C PRO A 81 13.50 -2.03 -12.50
N PHE A 82 12.52 -2.41 -11.70
CA PHE A 82 11.18 -2.72 -12.17
C PHE A 82 10.28 -1.51 -11.99
N SER A 83 9.80 -0.94 -13.10
CA SER A 83 8.82 0.15 -13.09
C SER A 83 7.44 -0.39 -13.48
N VAL A 84 6.46 -0.19 -12.61
CA VAL A 84 5.07 -0.67 -12.74
C VAL A 84 4.25 0.02 -13.85
N ARG A 85 4.88 0.75 -14.78
CA ARG A 85 4.20 1.42 -15.92
C ARG A 85 4.25 0.62 -17.23
N GLY A 86 4.32 -0.71 -17.15
CA GLY A 86 4.33 -1.62 -18.31
C GLY A 86 3.36 -2.78 -18.17
N PRO A 87 3.04 -3.51 -19.26
CA PRO A 87 2.13 -4.64 -19.21
C PRO A 87 2.71 -5.79 -18.38
N PHE A 88 1.97 -6.21 -17.34
CA PHE A 88 2.34 -7.35 -16.50
C PHE A 88 2.02 -8.68 -17.22
N ARG A 89 3.03 -9.53 -17.44
CA ARG A 89 2.82 -10.94 -17.80
C ARG A 89 3.07 -11.80 -16.56
N ARG A 90 2.12 -12.68 -16.23
CA ARG A 90 2.03 -13.48 -14.98
C ARG A 90 3.25 -14.36 -14.62
N HIS A 91 4.23 -14.53 -15.50
CA HIS A 91 5.22 -15.60 -15.39
C HIS A 91 6.48 -15.26 -14.56
N SER A 92 6.69 -14.00 -14.16
CA SER A 92 7.92 -13.56 -13.48
C SER A 92 7.71 -12.71 -12.23
N VAL A 93 6.48 -12.62 -11.73
CA VAL A 93 6.13 -11.71 -10.63
C VAL A 93 5.43 -12.47 -9.52
N VAL A 94 6.01 -12.48 -8.32
CA VAL A 94 5.48 -13.21 -7.16
C VAL A 94 4.89 -12.21 -6.15
N PRO A 95 3.62 -12.38 -5.73
CA PRO A 95 3.04 -11.52 -4.70
C PRO A 95 3.68 -11.83 -3.34
N ARG A 96 4.13 -10.78 -2.65
CA ARG A 96 4.57 -10.86 -1.27
C ARG A 96 3.34 -10.73 -0.36
N ALA A 97 3.10 -11.77 0.45
CA ALA A 97 2.02 -11.81 1.42
C ALA A 97 2.26 -10.83 2.58
#